data_AF-A0A0R2QMH1-F1
#
_entry.id   AF-A0A0R2QMH1-F1
#
_cell.length_a   1.000
_cell.length_b   1.000
_cell.length_c   1.000
_cell.angle_alpha   90.00
_cell.angle_beta   90.00
_cell.angle_gamma   90.00
#
_symmetry.space_group_name_H-M   'P 1'
#
loop_
_entity.id
_entity.type
_entity.pdbx_description
1 polymer ?
#
loop_
_entity_poly.entity_id
_entity_poly.type
_entity_poly.pdbx_seq_one_letter_code
_entity_poly.pdbx_strand_id
1 'polypeptide(L)'
;MRLIGVNTPETKHPTKPIECFGPEASAYITQLLPQGTKVRIERDIEARDRYGRMLLYLYRDSDNLFINLDLVARGYGTPMSIEPNTFHYNDFVHAAALAEAAKAGLWKACR
;
A
#
# COMPACT_ATOMS: atom_id res chain seq x y z
N MET A 1 -3.27 11.92 -1.86
CA MET A 1 -3.01 11.22 -0.59
C MET A 1 -1.95 10.15 -0.80
N ARG A 2 -1.33 9.64 0.26
CA ARG A 2 -0.32 8.59 0.23
C ARG A 2 -0.59 7.62 1.39
N LEU A 3 -0.60 6.33 1.07
CA LEU A 3 -0.71 5.26 2.06
C LEU A 3 0.63 5.09 2.78
N ILE A 4 0.61 5.10 4.11
CA ILE A 4 1.80 4.83 4.94
C ILE A 4 2.12 3.33 4.90
N GLY A 5 3.39 2.96 5.00
CA GLY A 5 3.81 1.56 5.18
C GLY A 5 3.97 0.74 3.91
N VAL A 6 3.45 1.21 2.77
CA VAL A 6 3.43 0.47 1.50
C VAL A 6 3.94 1.31 0.35
N ASN A 7 4.76 0.75 -0.54
CA ASN A 7 5.13 1.32 -1.83
C ASN A 7 4.62 0.42 -2.96
N THR A 8 3.65 0.89 -3.72
CA THR A 8 3.11 0.18 -4.89
C THR A 8 3.90 0.57 -6.14
N PRO A 9 4.07 -0.33 -7.12
CA PRO A 9 4.74 0.03 -8.37
C PRO A 9 4.02 1.18 -9.10
N GLU A 10 4.79 2.14 -9.58
CA GLU A 10 4.29 3.39 -10.17
C GLU A 10 3.80 3.17 -11.61
N THR A 11 2.63 3.72 -11.94
CA THR A 11 1.99 3.62 -13.26
C THR A 11 1.73 4.95 -13.94
N LYS A 12 1.87 6.07 -13.22
CA LYS A 12 1.42 7.41 -13.66
C LYS A 12 2.54 8.43 -13.74
N HIS A 13 3.80 8.01 -13.67
CA HIS A 13 4.91 8.93 -13.79
C HIS A 13 4.99 9.49 -15.24
N PRO A 14 5.07 10.81 -15.44
CA PRO A 14 4.97 11.43 -16.77
C PRO A 14 6.09 11.03 -17.73
N THR A 15 7.25 10.64 -17.19
CA THR A 15 8.47 10.36 -17.98
C THR A 15 9.11 9.00 -17.71
N LYS A 16 8.59 8.20 -16.77
CA LYS A 16 9.17 6.88 -16.46
C LYS A 16 8.30 5.78 -17.07
N PRO A 17 8.89 4.65 -17.46
CA PRO A 17 8.10 3.49 -17.86
C PRO A 17 7.21 3.01 -16.71
N ILE A 18 6.11 2.34 -17.06
CA ILE A 18 5.24 1.65 -16.11
C ILE A 18 6.07 0.60 -15.39
N GLU A 19 6.06 0.64 -14.05
CA GLU A 19 6.78 -0.35 -13.24
C GLU A 19 6.06 -1.70 -13.28
N CYS A 20 6.84 -2.78 -13.21
CA CYS A 20 6.31 -4.14 -13.20
C CYS A 20 5.27 -4.32 -12.08
N PHE A 21 4.15 -4.98 -12.40
CA PHE A 21 3.01 -5.22 -11.50
C PHE A 21 2.21 -3.97 -11.08
N GLY A 22 2.53 -2.80 -11.64
CA GLY A 22 1.80 -1.55 -11.38
C GLY A 22 0.34 -1.56 -11.83
N PRO A 23 0.02 -2.01 -13.06
CA PRO A 23 -1.37 -2.12 -13.53
C PRO A 23 -2.21 -3.04 -12.65
N GLU A 24 -1.65 -4.16 -12.21
CA GLU A 24 -2.29 -5.15 -11.34
C GLU A 24 -2.54 -4.57 -9.95
N ALA A 25 -1.56 -3.86 -9.36
CA ALA A 25 -1.74 -3.15 -8.09
C ALA A 25 -2.82 -2.06 -8.18
N SER A 26 -2.85 -1.32 -9.28
CA SER A 26 -3.86 -0.29 -9.54
C SER A 26 -5.26 -0.89 -9.65
N ALA A 27 -5.41 -1.96 -10.44
CA ALA A 27 -6.67 -2.67 -10.61
C ALA A 27 -7.16 -3.28 -9.29
N TYR A 28 -6.26 -3.86 -8.51
CA TYR A 28 -6.59 -4.45 -7.20
C TYR A 28 -7.18 -3.41 -6.24
N ILE A 29 -6.55 -2.24 -6.10
CA ILE A 29 -7.09 -1.16 -5.25
C ILE A 29 -8.47 -0.71 -5.75
N THR A 30 -8.66 -0.56 -7.07
CA THR A 30 -9.96 -0.16 -7.63
C THR A 30 -11.07 -1.19 -7.35
N GLN A 31 -10.74 -2.49 -7.37
CA GLN A 31 -11.67 -3.55 -7.01
C GLN A 31 -11.92 -3.62 -5.50
N LEU A 32 -10.90 -3.36 -4.68
CA LEU A 32 -10.96 -3.44 -3.23
C LEU A 32 -11.75 -2.27 -2.61
N LEU A 33 -11.64 -1.09 -3.23
CA LEU A 33 -12.25 0.16 -2.82
C LEU A 33 -13.01 0.81 -3.99
N PRO A 34 -14.12 0.21 -4.46
CA PRO A 34 -14.96 0.82 -5.47
C PRO A 34 -15.51 2.17 -5.00
N GLN A 35 -15.89 3.04 -5.93
CA GLN A 35 -16.43 4.36 -5.60
C GLN A 35 -17.64 4.25 -4.65
N GLY A 36 -17.62 5.05 -3.58
CA GLY A 36 -18.64 5.01 -2.52
C GLY A 36 -18.30 4.09 -1.35
N THR A 37 -17.20 3.32 -1.42
CA THR A 37 -16.73 2.53 -0.28
C THR A 37 -16.42 3.42 0.91
N LYS A 38 -17.04 3.12 2.06
CA LYS A 38 -16.73 3.78 3.32
C LYS A 38 -15.40 3.26 3.85
N VAL A 39 -14.53 4.20 4.22
CA VAL A 39 -13.25 3.90 4.83
C VAL A 39 -13.09 4.75 6.09
N ARG A 40 -12.51 4.13 7.11
CA ARG A 40 -12.02 4.80 8.30
C ARG A 40 -10.55 5.15 8.06
N ILE A 41 -10.22 6.39 8.37
CA ILE A 41 -8.88 6.94 8.20
C ILE A 41 -8.23 7.00 9.57
N GLU A 42 -7.03 6.44 9.67
CA GLU A 42 -6.14 6.64 10.81
C GLU A 42 -4.89 7.39 10.34
N ARG A 43 -4.34 8.21 11.23
CA ARG A 43 -3.12 8.99 11.00
C ARG A 43 -2.07 8.53 12.01
N ASP A 44 -0.83 8.75 11.63
CA ASP A 44 0.32 8.58 12.52
C ASP A 44 0.81 9.98 12.98
N ILE A 45 2.00 10.06 13.56
CA ILE A 45 2.60 11.27 14.14
C ILE A 45 2.51 12.46 13.16
N GLU A 46 2.96 12.28 11.92
CA GLU A 46 2.87 13.29 10.88
C GLU A 46 1.68 13.08 9.93
N ALA A 47 0.88 14.14 9.83
CA ALA A 47 -0.36 14.16 9.08
C ALA A 47 -0.18 14.30 7.56
N ARG A 48 0.92 14.91 7.11
CA ARG A 48 1.19 15.25 5.71
C ARG A 48 2.68 15.15 5.42
N ASP A 49 3.03 14.82 4.18
CA ASP A 49 4.42 14.90 3.73
C ASP A 49 4.81 16.30 3.24
N ARG A 50 6.09 16.46 2.89
CA ARG A 50 6.67 17.69 2.32
C ARG A 50 6.01 18.20 1.04
N TYR A 51 5.22 17.36 0.35
CA TYR A 51 4.48 17.72 -0.86
C TYR A 51 3.02 18.06 -0.55
N GLY A 52 2.65 18.12 0.74
CA GLY A 52 1.29 18.41 1.21
C GLY A 52 0.32 17.23 1.06
N ARG A 53 0.77 16.03 0.69
CA ARG A 53 -0.11 14.86 0.56
C ARG A 53 -0.47 14.34 1.95
N MET A 54 -1.75 14.04 2.17
CA MET A 54 -2.17 13.38 3.41
C MET A 54 -1.56 11.98 3.52
N LEU A 55 -0.98 11.67 4.69
CA LEU A 55 -0.41 10.38 5.05
C LEU A 55 -1.42 9.61 5.90
N LEU A 56 -1.83 8.43 5.42
CA LEU A 56 -3.01 7.73 5.97
C LEU A 56 -2.80 6.22 6.06
N TYR A 57 -3.32 5.63 7.13
CA TYR A 57 -3.73 4.24 7.21
C TYR A 57 -5.22 4.15 6.89
N LEU A 58 -5.61 3.21 6.03
CA LEU A 58 -7.01 3.03 5.62
C LEU A 58 -7.56 1.69 6.12
N TYR A 59 -8.72 1.75 6.73
CA TYR A 59 -9.51 0.58 7.10
C TYR A 59 -10.83 0.61 6.34
N ARG A 60 -11.17 -0.45 5.63
CA ARG A 60 -12.48 -0.56 5.00
C ARG A 60 -13.54 -0.78 6.08
N ASP A 61 -14.57 0.04 6.07
CA ASP A 61 -15.55 0.12 7.15
C ASP A 61 -16.39 -1.17 7.29
N SER A 62 -16.65 -1.86 6.17
CA SER A 62 -17.53 -3.04 6.13
C SER A 62 -17.00 -4.25 6.91
N ASP A 63 -15.68 -4.40 7.00
CA ASP A 63 -15.01 -5.59 7.56
C ASP A 63 -13.74 -5.26 8.35
N ASN A 64 -13.47 -3.96 8.56
CA ASN A 64 -12.27 -3.44 9.21
C ASN A 64 -10.96 -3.92 8.55
N LEU A 65 -10.98 -4.21 7.25
CA LEU A 65 -9.79 -4.64 6.50
C LEU A 65 -8.76 -3.51 6.46
N PHE A 66 -7.57 -3.75 6.99
CA PHE A 66 -6.45 -2.82 6.91
C PHE A 66 -5.83 -2.84 5.51
N ILE A 67 -6.20 -1.87 4.69
CA ILE A 67 -5.91 -1.84 3.25
C ILE A 67 -4.41 -1.75 2.98
N ASN A 68 -3.69 -0.90 3.72
CA ASN A 68 -2.26 -0.72 3.49
C ASN A 68 -1.52 -2.05 3.68
N LEU A 69 -1.81 -2.77 4.75
CA LEU A 69 -1.18 -4.05 5.08
C LEU A 69 -1.60 -5.16 4.09
N ASP A 70 -2.87 -5.20 3.70
CA ASP A 70 -3.39 -6.17 2.72
C ASP A 70 -2.68 -6.06 1.35
N LEU A 71 -2.34 -4.85 0.91
CA LEU A 71 -1.55 -4.64 -0.31
C LEU A 71 -0.19 -5.30 -0.24
N VAL A 72 0.50 -5.18 0.90
CA VAL A 72 1.82 -5.80 1.10
C VAL A 72 1.69 -7.32 1.25
N ALA A 73 0.73 -7.79 2.04
CA ALA A 73 0.48 -9.21 2.29
C ALA A 73 0.15 -9.99 1.00
N ARG A 74 -0.49 -9.34 0.02
CA ARG A 74 -0.82 -9.93 -1.28
C ARG A 74 0.24 -9.69 -2.37
N GLY A 75 1.30 -8.96 -2.06
CA GLY A 75 2.37 -8.65 -3.01
C GLY A 75 2.00 -7.63 -4.08
N TYR A 76 1.08 -6.69 -3.78
CA TYR A 76 0.79 -5.54 -4.65
C TYR A 76 1.66 -4.31 -4.34
N GLY A 77 2.47 -4.38 -3.29
CA GLY A 77 3.47 -3.39 -2.95
C GLY A 77 4.52 -3.94 -2.00
N THR A 78 5.60 -3.19 -1.83
CA THR A 78 6.69 -3.50 -0.90
C THR A 78 6.53 -2.71 0.39
N PRO A 79 7.05 -3.19 1.53
CA PRO A 79 7.03 -2.44 2.78
C PRO A 79 7.89 -1.16 2.63
N MET A 80 7.38 -0.03 3.11
CA MET A 80 8.10 1.26 3.08
C MET A 80 7.86 2.02 4.37
N SER A 81 8.94 2.44 5.03
CA SER A 81 8.87 3.11 6.32
C SER A 81 9.60 4.44 6.26
N ILE A 82 8.93 5.49 6.74
CA ILE A 82 9.44 6.86 6.75
C ILE A 82 9.13 7.40 8.15
N GLU A 83 10.19 7.68 8.92
CA GLU A 83 10.02 8.30 10.24
C GLU A 83 9.35 9.69 10.12
N PRO A 84 8.55 10.10 11.11
CA PRO A 84 8.22 9.37 12.34
C PRO A 84 7.04 8.38 12.19
N ASN A 85 6.48 8.22 10.99
CA ASN A 85 5.27 7.42 10.75
C ASN A 85 5.56 5.93 10.56
N THR A 86 5.85 5.25 11.66
CA THR A 86 6.28 3.84 11.67
C THR A 86 5.46 2.95 12.59
N PHE A 87 4.26 3.38 13.02
CA PHE A 87 3.44 2.66 14.01
C PHE A 87 3.22 1.17 13.67
N HIS A 88 3.01 0.84 12.39
CA HIS A 88 2.79 -0.53 11.90
C HIS A 88 4.03 -1.19 11.28
N TYR A 89 5.24 -0.67 11.52
CA TYR A 89 6.48 -1.15 10.87
C TYR A 89 6.63 -2.68 10.86
N ASN A 90 6.50 -3.30 12.05
CA ASN A 90 6.68 -4.74 12.19
C ASN A 90 5.62 -5.54 11.42
N ASP A 91 4.38 -5.06 11.36
CA ASP A 91 3.29 -5.71 10.63
C ASP A 91 3.62 -5.77 9.13
N PHE A 92 4.09 -4.65 8.57
CA PHE A 92 4.46 -4.56 7.15
C PHE A 92 5.65 -5.44 6.79
N VAL A 93 6.70 -5.44 7.62
CA VAL A 93 7.88 -6.29 7.41
C VAL A 93 7.48 -7.77 7.44
N HIS A 94 6.66 -8.16 8.42
CA HIS A 94 6.20 -9.54 8.53
C HIS A 94 5.32 -9.95 7.33
N ALA A 95 4.36 -9.12 6.94
CA ALA A 95 3.50 -9.38 5.80
C ALA A 95 4.29 -9.52 4.48
N ALA A 96 5.32 -8.68 4.29
CA ALA A 96 6.19 -8.75 3.13
C ALA A 96 6.96 -10.07 3.07
N ALA A 97 7.53 -10.50 4.20
CA ALA A 97 8.28 -11.76 4.28
C ALA A 97 7.38 -12.97 3.93
N LEU A 98 6.14 -12.98 4.41
CA LEU A 98 5.16 -14.02 4.06
C LEU A 98 4.79 -13.99 2.57
N ALA A 99 4.54 -12.80 2.02
CA ALA A 99 4.21 -12.63 0.60
C ALA A 99 5.37 -13.07 -0.31
N GLU A 100 6.60 -12.78 0.06
CA GLU A 100 7.81 -13.20 -0.66
C GLU A 100 7.98 -14.72 -0.62
N ALA A 101 7.87 -15.33 0.57
CA ALA A 101 7.95 -16.79 0.73
C ALA A 101 6.88 -17.53 -0.07
N ALA A 102 5.67 -16.97 -0.13
CA ALA A 102 4.56 -17.50 -0.91
C ALA A 102 4.65 -17.23 -2.42
N LYS A 103 5.65 -16.44 -2.87
CA LYS A 103 5.75 -15.95 -4.25
C LYS A 103 4.42 -15.29 -4.70
N ALA A 104 3.90 -14.38 -3.88
CA ALA A 104 2.67 -13.66 -4.15
C ALA A 104 2.91 -12.41 -5.01
N GLY A 105 1.98 -12.10 -5.92
CA GLY A 105 1.98 -10.87 -6.70
C GLY A 105 3.33 -10.53 -7.36
N LEU A 106 3.84 -9.33 -7.08
CA LEU A 106 5.11 -8.83 -7.60
C LEU A 106 6.31 -9.74 -7.28
N TRP A 107 6.27 -10.49 -6.17
CA TRP A 107 7.36 -11.38 -5.76
C TRP A 107 7.54 -12.59 -6.69
N LYS A 108 6.50 -12.92 -7.48
CA LYS A 108 6.55 -13.94 -8.54
C LYS A 108 6.65 -13.34 -9.92
N ALA A 109 5.98 -12.21 -10.16
CA ALA A 109 5.85 -11.65 -11.50
C ALA A 109 7.08 -10.85 -11.95
N CYS A 110 7.82 -10.25 -11.02
CA CYS A 110 8.87 -9.26 -11.31
C CYS A 110 10.28 -9.70 -10.90
N ARG A 111 10.45 -10.93 -10.41
CA ARG A 111 11.75 -11.49 -9.99
C ARG A 111 12.27 -12.54 -10.96
#